data_AF-A0A5C7R178-F1
#
_entry.id   AF-A0A5C7R178-F1
#
_cell.length_a   1.000
_cell.length_b   1.000
_cell.length_c   1.000
_cell.angle_alpha   90.00
_cell.angle_beta   90.00
_cell.angle_gamma   90.00
#
_symmetry.space_group_name_H-M   'P 1'
#
loop_
_entity.id
_entity.type
_entity.pdbx_description
1 polymer ?
#
loop_
_entity_poly.entity_id
_entity_poly.type
_entity_poly.pdbx_seq_one_letter_code
_entity_poly.pdbx_strand_id
1 'polypeptide(L)'
;MLRSNTYCATPCAKPDGCRTSRIPTRASTGSPARIRFRLRTTKPTDRFSSHLFSSRQSAPERTRMLHAIGMIEDRQGTARLSSPLRATLLSVSLATLSIVLVPLSSRTAQAQVPAATETAAFDPGAEAQTMVERMDAGDFAAVRARFDETMAAGLSIEQLQQLWGALPSQLGARKDIGTPRVIAHDNLRIAALPIRFENATIEAMFAFAADGRIAGFGLRPADSASPAEPVAADAPFRESEVAIGESATALPATLAMPEGDGPFPAVVLVHGSGAHDRDSTIGPKRPFLDIARGLAARGIAVLRYDKRAKARPQDHAGGVTVDSETTDDALHAVAKLRAQPHIDPRRIFVLGHSQGAMMAPRIGRRDPEIAGLILLAAPARPVLDLLIEQNRRIAVLNDGKTSDAENAAIEKLAAAIAAIRAGRDLPAADAPLGQSAAYWRSIDAVDPVAEARQIAQPMLFLQGGRDIQVVDADWQGWK
;
A
#
# COMPACT_ATOMS: atom_id res chain seq x y z
N MET A 1 -15.33 30.41 -65.89
CA MET A 1 -15.45 31.78 -65.38
C MET A 1 -14.12 32.17 -64.75
N LEU A 2 -13.47 33.17 -65.36
CA LEU A 2 -12.17 33.74 -65.01
C LEU A 2 -12.33 34.95 -64.06
N ARG A 3 -11.25 35.25 -63.32
CA ARG A 3 -10.75 36.53 -62.76
C ARG A 3 -10.41 36.33 -61.27
N SER A 4 -9.15 36.32 -60.81
CA SER A 4 -8.06 37.31 -60.88
C SER A 4 -8.42 38.67 -60.29
N ASN A 5 -7.82 39.03 -59.14
CA ASN A 5 -7.25 40.36 -58.95
C ASN A 5 -6.13 40.35 -57.90
N THR A 6 -5.11 41.13 -58.24
CA THR A 6 -3.78 41.27 -57.64
C THR A 6 -3.67 42.67 -57.02
N TYR A 7 -2.49 42.97 -56.45
CA TYR A 7 -1.90 44.24 -55.96
C TYR A 7 -1.98 44.47 -54.44
N CYS A 8 -0.99 45.02 -53.73
CA CYS A 8 0.48 45.15 -53.79
C CYS A 8 0.84 46.30 -52.81
N ALA A 9 2.08 46.27 -52.30
CA ALA A 9 2.92 47.42 -51.89
C ALA A 9 2.79 48.00 -50.46
N THR A 10 3.86 47.75 -49.70
CA THR A 10 4.49 48.59 -48.66
C THR A 10 4.86 49.99 -49.20
N PRO A 11 5.07 51.04 -48.37
CA PRO A 11 6.41 51.27 -47.77
C PRO A 11 6.49 52.00 -46.39
N CYS A 12 7.65 51.82 -45.74
CA CYS A 12 8.46 52.75 -44.92
C CYS A 12 7.81 53.76 -43.94
N ALA A 13 8.18 53.68 -42.64
CA ALA A 13 9.22 54.54 -42.03
C ALA A 13 9.28 54.36 -40.48
N LYS A 14 10.49 54.12 -39.94
CA LYS A 14 10.90 54.42 -38.55
C LYS A 14 11.38 55.88 -38.47
N PRO A 15 11.51 56.49 -37.28
CA PRO A 15 12.75 56.47 -36.48
C PRO A 15 12.44 56.37 -34.96
N ASP A 16 13.30 56.25 -33.97
CA ASP A 16 14.72 55.97 -33.75
C ASP A 16 14.83 55.73 -32.22
N GLY A 17 15.82 54.97 -31.76
CA GLY A 17 16.02 54.79 -30.31
C GLY A 17 16.98 53.67 -29.91
N CYS A 18 18.19 53.72 -30.48
CA CYS A 18 19.28 52.80 -30.20
C CYS A 18 19.90 53.05 -28.82
N ARG A 19 20.20 52.00 -28.04
CA ARG A 19 21.45 51.92 -27.27
C ARG A 19 21.84 50.48 -26.94
N THR A 20 23.10 50.21 -27.28
CA THR A 20 23.86 48.98 -27.18
C THR A 20 24.77 49.00 -25.95
N SER A 21 25.06 47.83 -25.37
CA SER A 21 26.38 47.47 -24.78
C SER A 21 26.33 45.99 -24.38
N ARG A 22 26.91 45.08 -25.17
CA ARG A 22 28.28 44.55 -25.07
C ARG A 22 28.73 44.08 -23.67
N ILE A 23 28.98 42.77 -23.65
CA ILE A 23 29.65 41.88 -22.69
C ILE A 23 31.05 42.41 -22.30
N PRO A 24 31.57 42.02 -21.12
CA PRO A 24 32.84 41.31 -21.15
C PRO A 24 32.84 40.01 -20.34
N THR A 25 33.62 39.08 -20.89
CA THR A 25 34.04 37.78 -20.39
C THR A 25 34.90 37.90 -19.12
N ARG A 26 34.79 36.91 -18.22
CA ARG A 26 35.94 36.45 -17.43
C ARG A 26 35.80 35.00 -16.99
N ALA A 27 36.82 34.22 -17.34
CA ALA A 27 37.09 32.88 -16.84
C ALA A 27 37.91 32.96 -15.53
N SER A 28 37.66 32.03 -14.60
CA SER A 28 38.63 31.50 -13.62
C SER A 28 37.99 30.27 -12.95
N THR A 29 38.37 29.03 -13.28
CA THR A 29 39.42 28.22 -12.61
C THR A 29 39.38 28.25 -11.08
N GLY A 30 39.03 27.12 -10.45
CA GLY A 30 39.33 26.88 -9.03
C GLY A 30 38.45 25.86 -8.33
N SER A 31 38.69 24.57 -8.53
CA SER A 31 38.46 23.53 -7.51
C SER A 31 39.79 23.34 -6.77
N PRO A 32 39.80 23.20 -5.43
CA PRO A 32 39.93 21.88 -4.80
C PRO A 32 39.12 21.82 -3.47
N ALA A 33 38.87 20.72 -2.77
CA ALA A 33 39.66 19.52 -2.55
C ALA A 33 38.74 18.35 -2.15
N ARG A 34 39.06 17.16 -2.69
CA ARG A 34 38.58 15.87 -2.20
C ARG A 34 39.40 15.48 -0.97
N ILE A 35 38.75 15.32 0.18
CA ILE A 35 39.35 14.65 1.33
C ILE A 35 39.19 13.14 1.12
N ARG A 36 40.29 12.47 0.77
CA ARG A 36 40.41 11.00 0.78
C ARG A 36 40.83 10.57 2.19
N PHE A 37 39.96 9.87 2.90
CA PHE A 37 40.40 9.05 4.02
C PHE A 37 40.81 7.67 3.51
N ARG A 38 42.09 7.35 3.70
CA ARG A 38 42.74 6.09 3.38
C ARG A 38 42.91 5.36 4.72
N LEU A 39 42.05 4.38 5.03
CA LEU A 39 42.28 3.50 6.17
C LEU A 39 42.96 2.22 5.68
N ARG A 40 44.21 2.07 6.12
CA ARG A 40 45.02 0.86 5.95
C ARG A 40 44.49 -0.25 6.85
N THR A 41 44.51 -1.43 6.27
CA THR A 41 44.32 -2.75 6.85
C THR A 41 45.32 -3.09 7.95
N THR A 42 44.85 -3.76 9.01
CA THR A 42 45.64 -4.72 9.79
C THR A 42 44.75 -5.88 10.25
N LYS A 43 45.03 -7.09 9.74
CA LYS A 43 44.64 -8.37 10.36
C LYS A 43 45.56 -8.65 11.55
N PRO A 44 45.10 -9.47 12.50
CA PRO A 44 45.94 -10.59 12.92
C PRO A 44 45.22 -11.94 12.80
N THR A 45 46.02 -12.92 12.40
CA THR A 45 45.84 -14.36 12.48
C THR A 45 45.70 -14.83 13.93
N ASP A 46 44.85 -15.83 14.21
CA ASP A 46 45.37 -17.17 14.52
C ASP A 46 44.30 -18.28 14.59
N ARG A 47 44.82 -19.50 14.39
CA ARG A 47 44.19 -20.82 14.28
C ARG A 47 43.43 -21.27 15.54
N PHE A 48 42.38 -22.09 15.38
CA PHE A 48 42.23 -23.36 16.12
C PHE A 48 41.36 -24.35 15.34
N SER A 49 41.72 -25.63 15.50
CA SER A 49 41.32 -26.78 14.69
C SER A 49 40.15 -27.56 15.31
N SER A 50 39.35 -28.19 14.43
CA SER A 50 38.69 -29.51 14.56
C SER A 50 37.89 -29.88 15.82
N HIS A 51 36.62 -30.26 15.64
CA HIS A 51 36.18 -31.64 15.87
C HIS A 51 34.82 -31.95 15.24
N LEU A 52 34.77 -33.11 14.59
CA LEU A 52 33.60 -33.84 14.09
C LEU A 52 32.73 -34.32 15.27
N PHE A 53 31.41 -34.30 15.12
CA PHE A 53 30.55 -35.39 15.60
C PHE A 53 29.31 -35.53 14.69
N SER A 54 29.08 -36.79 14.29
CA SER A 54 27.94 -37.30 13.54
C SER A 54 26.95 -37.92 14.54
N SER A 55 25.64 -37.66 14.38
CA SER A 55 24.61 -38.68 14.63
C SER A 55 23.21 -38.27 14.16
N ARG A 56 22.71 -39.09 13.22
CA ARG A 56 21.37 -39.71 13.14
C ARG A 56 20.10 -38.85 13.24
N GLN A 57 19.40 -38.88 12.10
CA GLN A 57 17.95 -38.97 11.88
C GLN A 57 17.04 -39.10 13.11
N SER A 58 16.06 -38.19 13.18
CA SER A 58 14.66 -38.51 13.49
C SER A 58 13.76 -37.53 12.75
N ALA A 59 12.73 -38.04 12.08
CA ALA A 59 11.70 -37.26 11.42
C ALA A 59 10.77 -36.60 12.46
N PRO A 60 10.10 -35.49 12.11
CA PRO A 60 8.77 -35.28 12.67
C PRO A 60 7.72 -34.96 11.60
N GLU A 61 6.66 -35.74 11.70
CA GLU A 61 5.26 -35.32 11.74
C GLU A 61 4.84 -34.00 11.08
N ARG A 62 3.87 -34.16 10.18
CA ARG A 62 3.18 -33.10 9.44
C ARG A 62 2.51 -32.12 10.40
N THR A 63 3.04 -30.91 10.47
CA THR A 63 2.35 -29.75 11.06
C THR A 63 1.85 -28.87 9.92
N ARG A 64 0.53 -28.73 9.78
CA ARG A 64 -0.11 -27.76 8.90
C ARG A 64 0.14 -26.35 9.48
N MET A 65 0.87 -25.50 8.76
CA MET A 65 1.00 -24.07 9.05
C MET A 65 0.04 -23.28 8.15
N LEU A 66 -0.82 -22.47 8.79
CA LEU A 66 -1.73 -21.53 8.16
C LEU A 66 -0.96 -20.33 7.61
N HIS A 67 -1.12 -20.06 6.30
CA HIS A 67 -0.72 -18.81 5.66
C HIS A 67 -1.84 -17.78 5.83
N ALA A 68 -1.51 -16.60 6.36
CA ALA A 68 -2.38 -15.43 6.28
C ALA A 68 -2.19 -14.76 4.92
N ILE A 69 -3.17 -14.95 4.03
CA ILE A 69 -3.80 -13.97 3.12
C ILE A 69 -4.88 -14.78 2.35
N GLY A 70 -6.15 -14.58 2.73
CA GLY A 70 -7.38 -14.92 1.99
C GLY A 70 -7.62 -16.39 1.58
N MET A 71 -8.48 -17.11 2.33
CA MET A 71 -9.60 -17.98 1.89
C MET A 71 -10.06 -18.92 3.05
N ILE A 72 -11.36 -18.98 3.31
CA ILE A 72 -12.03 -19.79 4.36
C ILE A 72 -12.73 -21.01 3.73
N GLU A 73 -12.64 -22.13 4.47
CA GLU A 73 -13.51 -23.33 4.62
C GLU A 73 -12.65 -24.60 4.57
N ASP A 74 -12.87 -25.70 5.30
CA ASP A 74 -13.52 -26.07 6.57
C ASP A 74 -13.05 -27.54 6.77
N ARG A 75 -12.75 -27.98 8.01
CA ARG A 75 -12.94 -29.39 8.46
C ARG A 75 -12.52 -29.56 9.92
N GLN A 76 -13.52 -29.96 10.71
CA GLN A 76 -13.50 -30.31 12.13
C GLN A 76 -12.70 -31.59 12.44
N GLY A 77 -12.20 -31.72 13.68
CA GLY A 77 -11.73 -33.02 14.22
C GLY A 77 -10.81 -32.97 15.46
N THR A 78 -11.38 -32.55 16.59
CA THR A 78 -11.04 -32.81 18.02
C THR A 78 -9.76 -33.55 18.45
N ALA A 79 -9.02 -32.97 19.40
CA ALA A 79 -8.46 -33.68 20.58
C ALA A 79 -8.10 -32.71 21.73
N ARG A 80 -8.52 -33.05 22.96
CA ARG A 80 -8.21 -32.37 24.23
C ARG A 80 -6.84 -32.81 24.75
N LEU A 81 -6.13 -31.95 25.52
CA LEU A 81 -5.59 -32.26 26.87
C LEU A 81 -4.71 -31.14 27.48
N SER A 82 -5.13 -30.71 28.69
CA SER A 82 -4.38 -30.29 29.89
C SER A 82 -3.16 -29.34 29.86
N SER A 83 -3.38 -28.14 30.41
CA SER A 83 -2.48 -27.27 31.22
C SER A 83 -1.97 -27.97 32.51
N PRO A 84 -0.99 -27.46 33.31
CA PRO A 84 -0.65 -26.02 33.53
C PRO A 84 0.83 -25.65 33.77
N LEU A 85 1.17 -24.35 33.70
CA LEU A 85 1.88 -23.60 34.76
C LEU A 85 2.09 -22.12 34.39
N ARG A 86 1.93 -21.27 35.41
CA ARG A 86 1.92 -19.79 35.42
C ARG A 86 3.32 -19.20 35.58
N ALA A 87 3.56 -18.03 34.98
CA ALA A 87 4.28 -16.85 35.53
C ALA A 87 4.38 -15.77 34.42
N THR A 88 3.40 -14.87 34.29
CA THR A 88 3.38 -13.48 34.79
C THR A 88 4.70 -12.71 34.61
N LEU A 89 4.76 -11.83 33.61
CA LEU A 89 5.34 -10.48 33.69
C LEU A 89 4.79 -9.65 32.51
N LEU A 90 3.89 -8.73 32.85
CA LEU A 90 3.09 -7.91 31.96
C LEU A 90 3.90 -6.67 31.53
N SER A 91 4.15 -6.51 30.23
CA SER A 91 4.56 -5.23 29.64
C SER A 91 3.66 -4.98 28.44
N VAL A 92 2.54 -4.29 28.67
CA VAL A 92 1.55 -3.94 27.65
C VAL A 92 2.00 -2.63 27.01
N SER A 93 2.63 -2.71 25.83
CA SER A 93 2.89 -1.56 24.98
C SER A 93 1.63 -1.21 24.18
N LEU A 94 1.18 0.04 24.23
CA LEU A 94 -0.04 0.56 23.56
C LEU A 94 -0.09 0.44 22.02
N ALA A 95 0.91 -0.17 21.38
CA ALA A 95 1.01 -0.28 19.92
C ALA A 95 0.20 -1.45 19.32
N THR A 96 -0.46 -2.27 20.14
CA THR A 96 -1.04 -3.56 19.72
C THR A 96 -2.54 -3.73 19.98
N LEU A 97 -3.36 -2.67 19.98
CA LEU A 97 -4.82 -2.90 19.88
C LEU A 97 -5.25 -3.16 18.44
N SER A 98 -5.01 -4.40 18.01
CA SER A 98 -5.79 -5.02 16.97
C SER A 98 -7.27 -4.89 17.32
N ILE A 99 -8.05 -4.26 16.44
CA ILE A 99 -9.51 -4.38 16.48
C ILE A 99 -9.82 -5.87 16.47
N VAL A 100 -10.43 -6.38 17.55
CA VAL A 100 -11.05 -7.71 17.50
C VAL A 100 -12.32 -7.54 16.67
N LEU A 101 -12.21 -7.72 15.35
CA LEU A 101 -13.36 -7.93 14.47
C LEU A 101 -13.41 -9.43 14.21
N VAL A 102 -14.34 -10.13 14.86
CA VAL A 102 -14.58 -11.54 14.59
C VAL A 102 -15.41 -11.65 13.29
N PRO A 103 -15.06 -12.56 12.37
CA PRO A 103 -15.85 -12.77 11.17
C PRO A 103 -17.22 -13.34 11.54
N LEU A 104 -18.30 -12.61 11.21
CA LEU A 104 -19.67 -13.12 11.24
C LEU A 104 -19.86 -14.07 10.05
N SER A 105 -19.86 -15.38 10.32
CA SER A 105 -20.26 -16.37 9.33
C SER A 105 -21.75 -16.19 8.99
N SER A 106 -22.03 -15.80 7.76
CA SER A 106 -23.38 -15.67 7.22
C SER A 106 -24.06 -17.02 7.06
N ARG A 107 -25.05 -17.32 7.90
CA ARG A 107 -26.14 -18.24 7.53
C ARG A 107 -27.28 -17.42 6.95
N THR A 108 -27.54 -17.61 5.66
CA THR A 108 -28.68 -17.05 4.95
C THR A 108 -29.97 -17.70 5.42
N ALA A 109 -30.83 -16.90 6.04
CA ALA A 109 -32.27 -17.09 5.98
C ALA A 109 -32.88 -15.71 5.69
N GLN A 110 -33.23 -15.49 4.42
CA GLN A 110 -33.99 -14.31 4.00
C GLN A 110 -35.38 -14.40 4.63
N ALA A 111 -35.63 -13.58 5.64
CA ALA A 111 -36.97 -13.18 6.03
C ALA A 111 -37.07 -11.67 5.80
N GLN A 112 -37.96 -11.29 4.88
CA GLN A 112 -38.26 -9.93 4.50
C GLN A 112 -39.07 -9.29 5.65
N VAL A 113 -38.50 -8.30 6.34
CA VAL A 113 -39.17 -7.58 7.44
C VAL A 113 -39.81 -6.30 6.88
N PRO A 114 -41.10 -6.01 7.19
CA PRO A 114 -41.81 -4.85 6.68
C PRO A 114 -41.34 -3.54 7.33
N ALA A 115 -41.61 -2.44 6.64
CA ALA A 115 -41.22 -1.10 7.04
C ALA A 115 -41.96 -0.57 8.29
N ALA A 116 -41.16 0.13 9.10
CA ALA A 116 -41.46 1.25 10.00
C ALA A 116 -42.18 1.00 11.34
N THR A 117 -41.43 1.27 12.41
CA THR A 117 -41.88 2.20 13.47
C THR A 117 -40.67 2.97 14.01
N GLU A 118 -40.78 4.31 14.09
CA GLU A 118 -39.82 5.19 14.78
C GLU A 118 -39.73 4.83 16.27
N THR A 119 -38.76 3.99 16.63
CA THR A 119 -38.14 3.99 17.96
C THR A 119 -36.96 4.96 17.93
N ALA A 120 -36.71 5.67 19.04
CA ALA A 120 -35.60 6.62 19.16
C ALA A 120 -34.33 6.02 18.53
N ALA A 121 -33.89 6.59 17.41
CA ALA A 121 -32.88 5.96 16.57
C ALA A 121 -31.60 5.78 17.38
N PHE A 122 -31.14 4.54 17.53
CA PHE A 122 -29.88 4.23 18.17
C PHE A 122 -28.76 5.10 17.55
N ASP A 123 -28.11 5.92 18.38
CA ASP A 123 -27.00 6.78 17.99
C ASP A 123 -25.67 6.17 18.46
N PRO A 124 -24.89 5.55 17.54
CA PRO A 124 -23.60 4.96 17.85
C PRO A 124 -22.59 5.96 18.42
N GLY A 125 -22.68 7.24 18.03
CA GLY A 125 -21.78 8.28 18.49
C GLY A 125 -22.01 8.59 19.97
N ALA A 126 -23.27 8.83 20.34
CA ALA A 126 -23.65 9.06 21.73
C ALA A 126 -23.37 7.84 22.62
N GLU A 127 -23.62 6.62 22.11
CA GLU A 127 -23.33 5.39 22.85
C GLU A 127 -21.83 5.20 23.08
N ALA A 128 -20.99 5.47 22.06
CA ALA A 128 -19.53 5.40 22.21
C ALA A 128 -19.00 6.39 23.26
N GLN A 129 -19.53 7.61 23.30
CA GLN A 129 -19.21 8.58 24.34
C GLN A 129 -19.59 8.06 25.74
N THR A 130 -20.80 7.52 25.87
CA THR A 130 -21.28 6.91 27.12
C THR A 130 -20.38 5.76 27.59
N MET A 131 -19.88 4.92 26.66
CA MET A 131 -18.96 3.83 27.02
C MET A 131 -17.62 4.35 27.54
N VAL A 132 -17.08 5.40 26.92
CA VAL A 132 -15.84 6.04 27.37
C VAL A 132 -16.01 6.68 28.75
N GLU A 133 -17.12 7.37 28.99
CA GLU A 133 -17.44 7.93 30.31
C GLU A 133 -17.54 6.85 31.40
N ARG A 134 -18.16 5.71 31.09
CA ARG A 134 -18.24 4.56 32.02
C ARG A 134 -16.88 3.96 32.31
N MET A 135 -16.02 3.80 31.31
CA MET A 135 -14.65 3.31 31.52
C MET A 135 -13.83 4.28 32.37
N ASP A 136 -14.02 5.61 32.21
CA ASP A 136 -13.39 6.62 33.05
C ASP A 136 -13.92 6.60 34.50
N ALA A 137 -15.21 6.31 34.69
CA ALA A 137 -15.81 6.13 36.00
C ALA A 137 -15.47 4.78 36.66
N GLY A 138 -14.77 3.88 35.96
CA GLY A 138 -14.44 2.53 36.43
C GLY A 138 -15.59 1.53 36.35
N ASP A 139 -16.70 1.87 35.70
CA ASP A 139 -17.89 1.03 35.51
C ASP A 139 -17.71 0.07 34.31
N PHE A 140 -16.65 -0.75 34.37
CA PHE A 140 -16.32 -1.72 33.33
C PHE A 140 -17.36 -2.85 33.21
N ALA A 141 -18.12 -3.11 34.29
CA ALA A 141 -19.21 -4.07 34.29
C ALA A 141 -20.36 -3.61 33.37
N ALA A 142 -20.77 -2.34 33.44
CA ALA A 142 -21.78 -1.80 32.54
C ALA A 142 -21.32 -1.76 31.08
N VAL A 143 -20.04 -1.47 30.82
CA VAL A 143 -19.48 -1.53 29.47
C VAL A 143 -19.55 -2.97 28.93
N ARG A 144 -19.11 -3.95 29.73
CA ARG A 144 -19.18 -5.36 29.33
C ARG A 144 -20.61 -5.86 29.14
N ALA A 145 -21.59 -5.34 29.89
CA ALA A 145 -23.00 -5.72 29.71
C ALA A 145 -23.53 -5.38 28.29
N ARG A 146 -22.89 -4.42 27.61
CA ARG A 146 -23.21 -4.03 26.23
C ARG A 146 -22.52 -4.89 25.17
N PHE A 147 -21.52 -5.69 25.53
CA PHE A 147 -20.77 -6.55 24.59
C PHE A 147 -21.63 -7.69 24.10
N ASP A 148 -21.62 -8.00 22.80
CA ASP A 148 -22.18 -9.28 22.33
C ASP A 148 -21.40 -10.49 22.88
N GLU A 149 -21.90 -11.70 22.62
CA GLU A 149 -21.30 -12.94 23.14
C GLU A 149 -19.83 -13.09 22.70
N THR A 150 -19.54 -12.66 21.48
CA THR A 150 -18.22 -12.74 20.86
C THR A 150 -17.22 -11.80 21.53
N MET A 151 -17.60 -10.54 21.69
CA MET A 151 -16.79 -9.51 22.36
C MET A 151 -16.62 -9.83 23.85
N ALA A 152 -17.67 -10.36 24.49
CA ALA A 152 -17.61 -10.81 25.87
C ALA A 152 -16.64 -11.99 26.05
N ALA A 153 -16.55 -12.91 25.09
CA ALA A 153 -15.56 -13.99 25.12
C ALA A 153 -14.12 -13.49 24.90
N GLY A 154 -13.95 -12.43 24.11
CA GLY A 154 -12.63 -11.90 23.73
C GLY A 154 -12.00 -10.89 24.70
N LEU A 155 -12.80 -10.17 25.50
CA LEU A 155 -12.31 -9.10 26.37
C LEU A 155 -12.99 -9.07 27.74
N SER A 156 -12.31 -9.58 28.77
CA SER A 156 -12.79 -9.60 30.16
C SER A 156 -12.84 -8.20 30.78
N ILE A 157 -13.53 -8.07 31.92
CA ILE A 157 -13.56 -6.82 32.71
C ILE A 157 -12.14 -6.43 33.12
N GLU A 158 -11.35 -7.40 33.59
CA GLU A 158 -9.97 -7.18 34.05
C GLU A 158 -9.07 -6.75 32.90
N GLN A 159 -9.22 -7.37 31.73
CA GLN A 159 -8.44 -6.98 30.53
C GLN A 159 -8.81 -5.58 30.07
N LEU A 160 -10.10 -5.23 30.06
CA LEU A 160 -10.57 -3.89 29.71
C LEU A 160 -10.06 -2.84 30.71
N GLN A 161 -10.11 -3.14 32.01
CA GLN A 161 -9.59 -2.28 33.07
C GLN A 161 -8.08 -2.06 32.94
N GLN A 162 -7.32 -3.12 32.69
CA GLN A 162 -5.87 -3.03 32.48
C GLN A 162 -5.53 -2.19 31.25
N LEU A 163 -6.23 -2.44 30.14
CA LEU A 163 -6.05 -1.70 28.90
C LEU A 163 -6.34 -0.21 29.07
N TRP A 164 -7.51 0.12 29.63
CA TRP A 164 -7.95 1.50 29.77
C TRP A 164 -7.14 2.27 30.82
N GLY A 165 -6.84 1.63 31.95
CA GLY A 165 -6.04 2.21 33.04
C GLY A 165 -4.58 2.44 32.68
N ALA A 166 -4.04 1.76 31.67
CA ALA A 166 -2.67 1.95 31.19
C ALA A 166 -2.50 3.18 30.28
N LEU A 167 -3.58 3.77 29.75
CA LEU A 167 -3.47 4.88 28.78
C LEU A 167 -2.81 6.14 29.38
N PRO A 168 -3.20 6.63 30.58
CA PRO A 168 -2.63 7.86 31.12
C PRO A 168 -1.13 7.76 31.44
N SER A 169 -0.65 6.58 31.88
CA SER A 169 0.77 6.38 32.17
C SER A 169 1.62 6.32 30.90
N GLN A 170 1.03 5.92 29.76
CA GLN A 170 1.74 5.81 28.48
C GLN A 170 1.64 7.08 27.63
N LEU A 171 0.50 7.77 27.64
CA LEU A 171 0.21 8.90 26.76
C LEU A 171 0.18 10.26 27.47
N GLY A 172 0.36 10.28 28.79
CA GLY A 172 0.20 11.46 29.64
C GLY A 172 -1.26 11.71 30.02
N ALA A 173 -1.54 12.82 30.69
CA ALA A 173 -2.91 13.12 31.14
C ALA A 173 -3.88 13.27 29.96
N ARG A 174 -5.14 12.83 30.13
CA ARG A 174 -6.18 13.05 29.13
C ARG A 174 -6.57 14.53 29.11
N LYS A 175 -6.60 15.13 27.94
CA LYS A 175 -6.98 16.53 27.71
C LYS A 175 -8.48 16.65 27.41
N ASP A 176 -8.96 15.95 26.40
CA ASP A 176 -10.36 15.99 25.99
C ASP A 176 -10.76 14.78 25.13
N ILE A 177 -12.07 14.66 24.92
CA ILE A 177 -12.70 13.70 24.04
C ILE A 177 -13.35 14.51 22.91
N GLY A 178 -12.99 14.22 21.67
CA GLY A 178 -13.53 14.91 20.50
C GLY A 178 -14.87 14.34 20.03
N THR A 179 -15.38 14.85 18.92
CA THR A 179 -16.66 14.42 18.35
C THR A 179 -16.53 13.04 17.68
N PRO A 180 -17.45 12.09 17.95
CA PRO A 180 -17.44 10.78 17.31
C PRO A 180 -17.72 10.90 15.80
N ARG A 181 -17.04 10.08 15.02
CA ARG A 181 -17.35 9.85 13.60
C ARG A 181 -17.97 8.47 13.46
N VAL A 182 -19.13 8.40 12.80
CA VAL A 182 -19.84 7.13 12.57
C VAL A 182 -19.61 6.69 11.13
N ILE A 183 -19.11 5.46 10.97
CA ILE A 183 -18.82 4.82 9.69
C ILE A 183 -19.72 3.59 9.57
N ALA A 184 -20.45 3.47 8.45
CA ALA A 184 -21.16 2.25 8.13
C ALA A 184 -20.21 1.24 7.48
N HIS A 185 -20.21 0.00 7.95
CA HIS A 185 -19.41 -1.09 7.38
C HIS A 185 -20.19 -2.40 7.45
N ASP A 186 -20.64 -2.89 6.30
CA ASP A 186 -21.55 -4.04 6.19
C ASP A 186 -22.78 -3.89 7.10
N ASN A 187 -22.97 -4.83 8.04
CA ASN A 187 -24.07 -4.81 9.02
C ASN A 187 -23.70 -4.12 10.34
N LEU A 188 -22.54 -3.46 10.40
CA LEU A 188 -22.03 -2.77 11.59
C LEU A 188 -22.08 -1.26 11.42
N ARG A 189 -22.33 -0.56 12.53
CA ARG A 189 -22.10 0.88 12.65
C ARG A 189 -20.92 1.10 13.57
N ILE A 190 -19.83 1.66 13.04
CA ILE A 190 -18.58 1.85 13.78
C ILE A 190 -18.49 3.31 14.22
N ALA A 191 -18.49 3.57 15.51
CA ALA A 191 -18.21 4.89 16.07
C ALA A 191 -16.73 4.99 16.44
N ALA A 192 -16.02 5.92 15.81
CA ALA A 192 -14.64 6.26 16.12
C ALA A 192 -14.62 7.57 16.92
N LEU A 193 -14.21 7.49 18.18
CA LEU A 193 -14.17 8.59 19.12
C LEU A 193 -12.72 9.01 19.41
N PRO A 194 -12.27 10.19 18.94
CA PRO A 194 -10.92 10.65 19.20
C PRO A 194 -10.76 11.07 20.67
N ILE A 195 -9.68 10.64 21.31
CA ILE A 195 -9.32 10.95 22.69
C ILE A 195 -7.93 11.57 22.68
N ARG A 196 -7.84 12.83 23.09
CA ARG A 196 -6.59 13.59 23.14
C ARG A 196 -5.94 13.42 24.50
N PHE A 197 -4.69 12.98 24.50
CA PHE A 197 -3.80 12.95 25.66
C PHE A 197 -2.69 14.00 25.49
N GLU A 198 -1.84 14.17 26.50
CA GLU A 198 -0.72 15.11 26.44
C GLU A 198 0.25 14.82 25.29
N ASN A 199 0.59 13.55 25.08
CA ASN A 199 1.66 13.12 24.17
C ASN A 199 1.15 12.46 22.88
N ALA A 200 -0.15 12.13 22.78
CA ALA A 200 -0.73 11.51 21.60
C ALA A 200 -2.25 11.73 21.52
N THR A 201 -2.82 11.47 20.35
CA THR A 201 -4.26 11.29 20.19
C THR A 201 -4.50 9.84 19.76
N ILE A 202 -5.49 9.19 20.38
CA ILE A 202 -5.95 7.86 19.97
C ILE A 202 -7.41 7.95 19.49
N GLU A 203 -7.88 6.96 18.75
CA GLU A 203 -9.29 6.77 18.47
C GLU A 203 -9.77 5.50 19.16
N ALA A 204 -10.79 5.65 20.01
CA ALA A 204 -11.57 4.54 20.55
C ALA A 204 -12.66 4.15 19.57
N MET A 205 -12.61 2.92 19.08
CA MET A 205 -13.53 2.40 18.08
C MET A 205 -14.50 1.43 18.73
N PHE A 206 -15.80 1.69 18.55
CA PHE A 206 -16.88 0.81 18.96
C PHE A 206 -17.65 0.36 17.72
N ALA A 207 -17.63 -0.93 17.43
CA ALA A 207 -18.43 -1.54 16.38
C ALA A 207 -19.75 -2.03 16.99
N PHE A 208 -20.86 -1.47 16.52
CA PHE A 208 -22.20 -1.83 16.99
C PHE A 208 -22.90 -2.69 15.95
N ALA A 209 -23.45 -3.82 16.42
CA ALA A 209 -24.34 -4.67 15.64
C ALA A 209 -25.71 -4.01 15.44
N ALA A 210 -26.55 -4.60 14.58
CA ALA A 210 -27.87 -4.08 14.26
C ALA A 210 -28.81 -3.97 15.48
N ASP A 211 -28.58 -4.79 16.51
CA ASP A 211 -29.31 -4.76 17.79
C ASP A 211 -28.75 -3.74 18.79
N GLY A 212 -27.72 -2.99 18.40
CA GLY A 212 -27.06 -1.98 19.24
C GLY A 212 -26.08 -2.55 20.28
N ARG A 213 -25.77 -3.85 20.27
CA ARG A 213 -24.69 -4.42 21.10
C ARG A 213 -23.33 -4.14 20.50
N ILE A 214 -22.31 -4.08 21.36
CA ILE A 214 -20.91 -3.87 20.96
C ILE A 214 -20.34 -5.21 20.49
N ALA A 215 -20.15 -5.34 19.18
CA ALA A 215 -19.53 -6.49 18.53
C ALA A 215 -18.01 -6.36 18.40
N GLY A 216 -17.46 -5.16 18.65
CA GLY A 216 -16.02 -4.91 18.62
C GLY A 216 -15.64 -3.65 19.38
N PHE A 217 -14.50 -3.70 20.07
CA PHE A 217 -13.85 -2.54 20.67
C PHE A 217 -12.36 -2.53 20.31
N GLY A 218 -11.83 -1.36 19.97
CA GLY A 218 -10.44 -1.17 19.56
C GLY A 218 -9.91 0.22 19.91
N LEU A 219 -8.59 0.36 20.02
CA LEU A 219 -7.88 1.60 20.24
C LEU A 219 -6.78 1.66 19.19
N ARG A 220 -6.71 2.76 18.46
CA ARG A 220 -5.61 2.98 17.51
C ARG A 220 -5.06 4.38 17.67
N PRO A 221 -3.78 4.63 17.30
CA PRO A 221 -3.33 6.00 17.10
C PRO A 221 -4.32 6.72 16.18
N ALA A 222 -4.76 7.91 16.57
CA ALA A 222 -5.57 8.72 15.69
C ALA A 222 -4.70 9.04 14.47
N ASP A 223 -5.22 8.77 13.27
CA ASP A 223 -4.55 9.22 12.06
C ASP A 223 -4.46 10.75 12.14
N SER A 224 -3.23 11.27 12.25
CA SER A 224 -2.97 12.71 12.31
C SER A 224 -3.28 13.42 10.99
N ALA A 225 -3.56 12.67 9.93
CA ALA A 225 -4.16 13.20 8.73
C ALA A 225 -5.69 13.08 8.86
N SER A 226 -6.38 14.23 8.89
CA SER A 226 -7.74 14.23 8.35
C SER A 226 -7.67 13.53 6.99
N PRO A 227 -8.58 12.58 6.69
CA PRO A 227 -8.67 12.02 5.34
C PRO A 227 -8.60 13.18 4.35
N ALA A 228 -7.79 13.04 3.29
CA ALA A 228 -7.78 14.04 2.23
C ALA A 228 -9.23 14.33 1.85
N GLU A 229 -9.61 15.62 1.81
CA GLU A 229 -10.98 15.97 1.49
C GLU A 229 -11.34 15.29 0.16
N PRO A 230 -12.46 14.55 0.11
CA PRO A 230 -12.87 13.91 -1.12
C PRO A 230 -13.02 14.98 -2.19
N VAL A 231 -12.60 14.65 -3.42
CA VAL A 231 -12.80 15.53 -4.56
C VAL A 231 -14.28 15.89 -4.64
N ALA A 232 -14.57 17.19 -4.77
CA ALA A 232 -15.94 17.70 -4.79
C ALA A 232 -16.78 16.98 -5.85
N ALA A 233 -18.05 16.74 -5.53
CA ALA A 233 -18.94 15.96 -6.41
C ALA A 233 -19.17 16.64 -7.78
N ASP A 234 -18.99 17.96 -7.84
CA ASP A 234 -19.11 18.81 -9.02
C ASP A 234 -17.76 19.13 -9.68
N ALA A 235 -16.68 18.42 -9.31
CA ALA A 235 -15.38 18.62 -9.92
C ALA A 235 -15.43 18.38 -11.45
N PRO A 236 -14.70 19.17 -12.26
CA PRO A 236 -14.87 19.25 -13.71
C PRO A 236 -14.18 18.08 -14.43
N PHE A 237 -14.65 16.86 -14.20
CA PHE A 237 -14.21 15.66 -14.92
C PHE A 237 -15.33 14.60 -15.01
N ARG A 238 -15.11 13.59 -15.86
CA ARG A 238 -15.99 12.42 -16.01
C ARG A 238 -15.18 11.13 -15.94
N GLU A 239 -15.74 10.10 -15.31
CA GLU A 239 -15.17 8.75 -15.36
C GLU A 239 -15.93 7.92 -16.39
N SER A 240 -15.20 7.08 -17.13
CA SER A 240 -15.75 6.17 -18.13
C SER A 240 -15.06 4.82 -18.06
N GLU A 241 -15.84 3.75 -18.21
CA GLU A 241 -15.33 2.40 -18.30
C GLU A 241 -14.74 2.15 -19.68
N VAL A 242 -13.52 1.63 -19.69
CA VAL A 242 -12.76 1.26 -20.90
C VAL A 242 -12.06 -0.09 -20.65
N ALA A 243 -11.34 -0.58 -21.66
CA ALA A 243 -10.47 -1.73 -21.52
C ALA A 243 -9.12 -1.43 -22.17
N ILE A 244 -8.07 -2.08 -21.66
CA ILE A 244 -6.72 -2.06 -22.21
C ILE A 244 -6.34 -3.45 -22.73
N GLY A 245 -5.45 -3.50 -23.72
CA GLY A 245 -5.01 -4.75 -24.35
C GLY A 245 -5.99 -5.26 -25.41
N GLU A 246 -5.73 -6.47 -25.91
CA GLU A 246 -6.52 -7.12 -26.95
C GLU A 246 -7.80 -7.73 -26.39
N SER A 247 -8.87 -7.80 -27.17
CA SER A 247 -10.21 -8.24 -26.69
C SER A 247 -10.21 -9.58 -25.94
N ALA A 248 -9.36 -10.55 -26.30
CA ALA A 248 -9.30 -11.86 -25.64
C ALA A 248 -8.60 -11.83 -24.26
N THR A 249 -7.68 -10.88 -24.06
CA THR A 249 -6.84 -10.73 -22.86
C THR A 249 -7.03 -9.39 -22.18
N ALA A 250 -8.09 -8.67 -22.56
CA ALA A 250 -8.32 -7.30 -22.15
C ALA A 250 -8.49 -7.18 -20.63
N LEU A 251 -7.95 -6.10 -20.08
CA LEU A 251 -8.08 -5.76 -18.67
C LEU A 251 -9.09 -4.61 -18.51
N PRO A 252 -10.06 -4.73 -17.59
CA PRO A 252 -10.97 -3.64 -17.27
C PRO A 252 -10.23 -2.39 -16.79
N ALA A 253 -10.71 -1.22 -17.18
CA ALA A 253 -10.08 0.04 -16.84
C ALA A 253 -11.09 1.18 -16.71
N THR A 254 -10.69 2.24 -16.02
CA THR A 254 -11.47 3.47 -15.89
C THR A 254 -10.61 4.65 -16.30
N LEU A 255 -11.15 5.49 -17.19
CA LEU A 255 -10.56 6.75 -17.63
C LEU A 255 -11.27 7.91 -16.93
N ALA A 256 -10.55 8.64 -16.09
CA ALA A 256 -10.97 9.93 -15.56
C ALA A 256 -10.50 11.03 -16.52
N MET A 257 -11.44 11.65 -17.25
CA MET A 257 -11.19 12.66 -18.27
C MET A 257 -11.65 14.04 -17.77
N PRO A 258 -10.78 15.08 -17.76
CA PRO A 258 -11.21 16.43 -17.45
C PRO A 258 -12.27 16.95 -18.43
N GLU A 259 -13.14 17.82 -17.96
CA GLU A 259 -14.04 18.57 -18.85
C GLU A 259 -13.28 19.66 -19.62
N GLY A 260 -13.74 19.94 -20.85
CA GLY A 260 -13.18 20.97 -21.74
C GLY A 260 -12.63 20.41 -23.05
N ASP A 261 -12.04 21.28 -23.86
CA ASP A 261 -11.67 20.94 -25.25
C ASP A 261 -10.35 20.16 -25.37
N GLY A 262 -9.52 20.16 -24.32
CA GLY A 262 -8.18 19.58 -24.35
C GLY A 262 -7.23 20.32 -25.32
N PRO A 263 -6.18 19.65 -25.85
CA PRO A 263 -5.78 18.30 -25.49
C PRO A 263 -5.14 18.27 -24.09
N PHE A 264 -5.53 17.30 -23.26
CA PHE A 264 -5.09 17.14 -21.89
C PHE A 264 -3.79 16.33 -21.81
N PRO A 265 -2.86 16.67 -20.90
CA PRO A 265 -1.84 15.72 -20.47
C PRO A 265 -2.51 14.52 -19.79
N ALA A 266 -1.86 13.36 -19.79
CA ALA A 266 -2.43 12.15 -19.22
C ALA A 266 -1.42 11.31 -18.43
N VAL A 267 -1.92 10.51 -17.48
CA VAL A 267 -1.11 9.62 -16.64
C VAL A 267 -1.71 8.21 -16.63
N VAL A 268 -0.88 7.18 -16.80
CA VAL A 268 -1.23 5.79 -16.48
C VAL A 268 -0.76 5.48 -15.05
N LEU A 269 -1.63 4.90 -14.21
CA LEU A 269 -1.24 4.41 -12.89
C LEU A 269 -0.93 2.91 -12.92
N VAL A 270 0.30 2.53 -12.52
CA VAL A 270 0.83 1.17 -12.56
C VAL A 270 1.04 0.63 -11.14
N HIS A 271 0.36 -0.48 -10.85
CA HIS A 271 0.23 -1.08 -9.51
C HIS A 271 1.54 -1.61 -8.92
N GLY A 272 1.53 -1.81 -7.60
CA GLY A 272 2.54 -2.60 -6.89
C GLY A 272 2.40 -4.10 -7.11
N SER A 273 3.15 -4.90 -6.34
CA SER A 273 3.11 -6.36 -6.39
C SER A 273 1.78 -6.95 -5.94
N GLY A 274 1.43 -8.13 -6.46
CA GLY A 274 0.20 -8.83 -6.09
C GLY A 274 -1.03 -8.40 -6.90
N ALA A 275 -2.19 -8.91 -6.51
CA ALA A 275 -3.46 -8.68 -7.19
C ALA A 275 -4.14 -7.38 -6.69
N HIS A 276 -4.25 -6.38 -7.56
CA HIS A 276 -4.87 -5.09 -7.26
C HIS A 276 -6.00 -4.77 -8.26
N ASP A 277 -7.06 -4.12 -7.79
CA ASP A 277 -7.97 -3.39 -8.69
C ASP A 277 -7.35 -2.05 -9.08
N ARG A 278 -7.97 -1.43 -10.09
CA ARG A 278 -7.62 -0.10 -10.60
C ARG A 278 -7.60 1.01 -9.55
N ASP A 279 -8.26 0.80 -8.41
CA ASP A 279 -8.32 1.76 -7.29
C ASP A 279 -7.15 1.57 -6.31
N SER A 280 -6.40 0.46 -6.46
CA SER A 280 -5.40 0.00 -5.50
C SER A 280 -5.97 -0.10 -4.09
N THR A 281 -7.16 -0.70 -3.96
CA THR A 281 -7.92 -0.74 -2.71
C THR A 281 -7.15 -1.47 -1.60
N ILE A 282 -6.96 -0.80 -0.46
CA ILE A 282 -6.34 -1.34 0.75
C ILE A 282 -7.23 -0.97 1.95
N GLY A 283 -8.05 -1.91 2.39
CA GLY A 283 -9.08 -1.65 3.40
C GLY A 283 -9.99 -0.49 2.93
N PRO A 284 -10.17 0.58 3.72
CA PRO A 284 -10.98 1.74 3.33
C PRO A 284 -10.28 2.71 2.36
N LYS A 285 -8.97 2.53 2.09
CA LYS A 285 -8.16 3.46 1.30
C LYS A 285 -8.15 3.05 -0.17
N ARG A 286 -8.18 4.04 -1.07
CA ARG A 286 -8.15 3.85 -2.53
C ARG A 286 -7.16 4.83 -3.18
N PRO A 287 -5.85 4.70 -2.90
CA PRO A 287 -4.85 5.71 -3.28
C PRO A 287 -4.82 6.02 -4.78
N PHE A 288 -5.04 5.05 -5.66
CA PHE A 288 -5.08 5.31 -7.10
C PHE A 288 -6.34 6.05 -7.52
N LEU A 289 -7.49 5.79 -6.88
CA LEU A 289 -8.72 6.57 -7.08
C LEU A 289 -8.52 8.02 -6.65
N ASP A 290 -7.93 8.22 -5.47
CA ASP A 290 -7.70 9.55 -4.91
C ASP A 290 -6.74 10.37 -5.81
N ILE A 291 -5.66 9.75 -6.28
CA ILE A 291 -4.72 10.36 -7.24
C ILE A 291 -5.44 10.68 -8.55
N ALA A 292 -6.20 9.74 -9.12
CA ALA A 292 -6.85 9.95 -10.41
C ALA A 292 -7.87 11.08 -10.38
N ARG A 293 -8.75 11.11 -9.38
CA ARG A 293 -9.74 12.18 -9.25
C ARG A 293 -9.09 13.51 -8.93
N GLY A 294 -8.06 13.52 -8.09
CA GLY A 294 -7.31 14.73 -7.75
C GLY A 294 -6.62 15.36 -8.95
N LEU A 295 -6.03 14.54 -9.83
CA LEU A 295 -5.37 14.98 -11.07
C LEU A 295 -6.39 15.37 -12.15
N ALA A 296 -7.46 14.58 -12.32
CA ALA A 296 -8.52 14.87 -13.30
C ALA A 296 -9.23 16.18 -13.03
N ALA A 297 -9.56 16.46 -11.76
CA ALA A 297 -10.10 17.75 -11.34
C ALA A 297 -9.15 18.94 -11.59
N ARG A 298 -7.88 18.68 -11.89
CA ARG A 298 -6.83 19.68 -12.20
C ARG A 298 -6.38 19.64 -13.66
N GLY A 299 -7.19 19.07 -14.56
CA GLY A 299 -6.93 19.10 -16.00
C GLY A 299 -5.96 18.05 -16.52
N ILE A 300 -5.73 16.95 -15.77
CA ILE A 300 -4.86 15.85 -16.18
C ILE A 300 -5.69 14.57 -16.28
N ALA A 301 -5.78 13.98 -17.46
CA ALA A 301 -6.49 12.72 -17.65
C ALA A 301 -5.75 11.56 -16.97
N VAL A 302 -6.47 10.62 -16.37
CA VAL A 302 -5.85 9.48 -15.67
C VAL A 302 -6.52 8.17 -16.06
N LEU A 303 -5.71 7.21 -16.51
CA LEU A 303 -6.15 5.85 -16.79
C LEU A 303 -5.66 4.91 -15.70
N ARG A 304 -6.61 4.16 -15.15
CA ARG A 304 -6.38 3.13 -14.14
C ARG A 304 -6.98 1.82 -14.64
N TYR A 305 -6.36 0.69 -14.35
CA TYR A 305 -6.78 -0.61 -14.87
C TYR A 305 -6.68 -1.70 -13.81
N ASP A 306 -7.53 -2.71 -13.87
CA ASP A 306 -7.39 -3.85 -12.96
C ASP A 306 -6.14 -4.64 -13.34
N LYS A 307 -5.27 -4.92 -12.38
CA LYS A 307 -4.04 -5.65 -12.66
C LYS A 307 -4.37 -7.06 -13.13
N ARG A 308 -3.59 -7.61 -14.07
CA ARG A 308 -3.79 -8.97 -14.60
C ARG A 308 -3.96 -10.04 -13.52
N ALA A 309 -3.16 -9.97 -12.46
CA ALA A 309 -3.26 -10.90 -11.32
C ALA A 309 -4.62 -10.88 -10.60
N LYS A 310 -5.39 -9.78 -10.71
CA LYS A 310 -6.76 -9.68 -10.19
C LYS A 310 -7.82 -10.01 -11.25
N ALA A 311 -7.72 -9.38 -12.43
CA ALA A 311 -8.74 -9.52 -13.46
C ALA A 311 -8.69 -10.89 -14.18
N ARG A 312 -7.51 -11.51 -14.20
CA ARG A 312 -7.22 -12.74 -14.95
C ARG A 312 -6.25 -13.67 -14.19
N PRO A 313 -6.57 -14.11 -12.97
CA PRO A 313 -5.69 -14.97 -12.17
C PRO A 313 -5.35 -16.29 -12.86
N GLN A 314 -6.18 -16.76 -13.80
CA GLN A 314 -5.92 -17.94 -14.62
C GLN A 314 -4.70 -17.79 -15.55
N ASP A 315 -4.34 -16.56 -15.93
CA ASP A 315 -3.18 -16.32 -16.80
C ASP A 315 -1.87 -16.70 -16.09
N HIS A 316 -1.81 -16.58 -14.75
CA HIS A 316 -0.62 -16.91 -13.95
C HIS A 316 -0.28 -18.40 -13.99
N ALA A 317 -1.26 -19.28 -14.21
CA ALA A 317 -1.01 -20.70 -14.46
C ALA A 317 -0.29 -20.94 -15.81
N GLY A 318 -0.36 -19.99 -16.74
CA GLY A 318 0.26 -20.03 -18.06
C GLY A 318 1.69 -19.49 -18.14
N GLY A 319 2.34 -19.19 -17.02
CA GLY A 319 3.74 -18.73 -17.01
C GLY A 319 3.93 -17.23 -17.20
N VAL A 320 3.04 -16.41 -16.62
CA VAL A 320 3.19 -14.94 -16.55
C VAL A 320 4.57 -14.55 -16.00
N THR A 321 5.16 -13.51 -16.59
CA THR A 321 6.40 -12.88 -16.13
C THR A 321 6.08 -11.47 -15.62
N VAL A 322 7.04 -10.83 -14.95
CA VAL A 322 6.86 -9.42 -14.51
C VAL A 322 6.60 -8.48 -15.70
N ASP A 323 7.17 -8.78 -16.87
CA ASP A 323 6.97 -7.96 -18.06
C ASP A 323 5.54 -8.10 -18.59
N SER A 324 5.02 -9.32 -18.73
CA SER A 324 3.64 -9.50 -19.21
C SER A 324 2.60 -9.07 -18.18
N GLU A 325 2.91 -9.08 -16.89
CA GLU A 325 2.01 -8.60 -15.82
C GLU A 325 2.02 -7.07 -15.65
N THR A 326 3.17 -6.43 -15.88
CA THR A 326 3.38 -5.02 -15.53
C THR A 326 3.78 -4.17 -16.72
N THR A 327 4.87 -4.54 -17.41
CA THR A 327 5.43 -3.74 -18.50
C THR A 327 4.48 -3.65 -19.70
N ASP A 328 4.01 -4.80 -20.19
CA ASP A 328 3.20 -4.87 -21.41
C ASP A 328 1.80 -4.30 -21.18
N ASP A 329 1.22 -4.55 -20.00
CA ASP A 329 -0.08 -3.98 -19.62
C ASP A 329 -0.02 -2.46 -19.47
N ALA A 330 1.07 -1.92 -18.90
CA ALA A 330 1.27 -0.47 -18.87
C ALA A 330 1.41 0.13 -20.28
N LEU A 331 2.10 -0.56 -21.20
CA LEU A 331 2.22 -0.12 -22.59
C LEU A 331 0.87 -0.15 -23.33
N HIS A 332 0.03 -1.16 -23.08
CA HIS A 332 -1.35 -1.19 -23.58
C HIS A 332 -2.18 -0.02 -23.04
N ALA A 333 -2.01 0.33 -21.76
CA ALA A 333 -2.66 1.49 -21.16
C ALA A 333 -2.19 2.82 -21.76
N VAL A 334 -0.87 2.97 -22.01
CA VAL A 334 -0.31 4.14 -22.71
C VAL A 334 -0.86 4.24 -24.14
N ALA A 335 -0.89 3.13 -24.88
CA ALA A 335 -1.46 3.08 -26.23
C ALA A 335 -2.96 3.44 -26.21
N LYS A 336 -3.71 2.97 -25.20
CA LYS A 336 -5.12 3.33 -25.02
C LYS A 336 -5.30 4.84 -24.84
N LEU A 337 -4.51 5.48 -23.98
CA LEU A 337 -4.55 6.94 -23.79
C LEU A 337 -4.17 7.69 -25.07
N ARG A 338 -3.12 7.24 -25.77
CA ARG A 338 -2.64 7.86 -27.02
C ARG A 338 -3.71 7.86 -28.12
N ALA A 339 -4.60 6.87 -28.11
CA ALA A 339 -5.72 6.76 -29.05
C ALA A 339 -6.98 7.53 -28.62
N GLN A 340 -7.04 8.10 -27.41
CA GLN A 340 -8.23 8.83 -26.97
C GLN A 340 -8.29 10.23 -27.57
N PRO A 341 -9.46 10.66 -28.07
CA PRO A 341 -9.70 12.06 -28.39
C PRO A 341 -9.42 12.95 -27.17
N HIS A 342 -9.02 14.19 -27.44
CA HIS A 342 -8.70 15.20 -26.42
C HIS A 342 -7.51 14.86 -25.50
N ILE A 343 -6.72 13.81 -25.76
CA ILE A 343 -5.44 13.59 -25.08
C ILE A 343 -4.30 14.08 -25.96
N ASP A 344 -3.33 14.78 -25.36
CA ASP A 344 -2.08 15.14 -26.05
C ASP A 344 -1.14 13.92 -26.04
N PRO A 345 -0.90 13.26 -27.20
CA PRO A 345 -0.10 12.04 -27.25
C PRO A 345 1.36 12.27 -26.85
N ARG A 346 1.83 13.53 -26.83
CA ARG A 346 3.19 13.92 -26.44
C ARG A 346 3.33 14.25 -24.95
N ARG A 347 2.23 14.21 -24.18
CA ARG A 347 2.20 14.51 -22.74
C ARG A 347 1.55 13.37 -21.96
N ILE A 348 1.95 12.14 -22.27
CA ILE A 348 1.56 10.94 -21.53
C ILE A 348 2.69 10.55 -20.58
N PHE A 349 2.37 10.41 -19.30
CA PHE A 349 3.28 10.03 -18.23
C PHE A 349 2.89 8.66 -17.65
N VAL A 350 3.84 7.98 -17.02
CA VAL A 350 3.58 6.75 -16.28
C VAL A 350 3.93 6.97 -14.82
N LEU A 351 2.95 6.75 -13.94
CA LEU A 351 3.15 6.73 -12.50
C LEU A 351 3.12 5.28 -12.02
N GLY A 352 4.24 4.81 -11.48
CA GLY A 352 4.33 3.50 -10.84
C GLY A 352 4.34 3.61 -9.33
N HIS A 353 3.77 2.60 -8.65
CA HIS A 353 3.92 2.39 -7.21
C HIS A 353 4.64 1.08 -6.93
N SER A 354 5.63 1.08 -6.02
CA SER A 354 6.35 -0.14 -5.60
C SER A 354 6.89 -0.91 -6.82
N GLN A 355 6.50 -2.18 -7.05
CA GLN A 355 6.83 -2.92 -8.27
C GLN A 355 6.58 -2.12 -9.56
N GLY A 356 5.44 -1.42 -9.68
CA GLY A 356 5.15 -0.60 -10.85
C GLY A 356 6.15 0.54 -11.04
N ALA A 357 6.66 1.10 -9.95
CA ALA A 357 7.70 2.14 -9.98
C ALA A 357 9.06 1.56 -10.36
N MET A 358 9.41 0.40 -9.80
CA MET A 358 10.61 -0.36 -10.18
C MET A 358 10.62 -0.69 -11.69
N MET A 359 9.46 -1.00 -12.27
CA MET A 359 9.33 -1.33 -13.69
C MET A 359 9.18 -0.08 -14.59
N ALA A 360 8.99 1.11 -14.04
CA ALA A 360 8.77 2.33 -14.82
C ALA A 360 9.92 2.64 -15.81
N PRO A 361 11.22 2.51 -15.44
CA PRO A 361 12.31 2.66 -16.40
C PRO A 361 12.25 1.67 -17.56
N ARG A 362 11.85 0.42 -17.29
CA ARG A 362 11.67 -0.60 -18.33
C ARG A 362 10.56 -0.22 -19.30
N ILE A 363 9.43 0.27 -18.77
CA ILE A 363 8.30 0.77 -19.55
C ILE A 363 8.75 1.93 -20.44
N GLY A 364 9.44 2.93 -19.86
CA GLY A 364 9.99 4.06 -20.61
C GLY A 364 11.02 3.66 -21.67
N ARG A 365 11.81 2.61 -21.43
CA ARG A 365 12.74 2.08 -22.44
C ARG A 365 12.01 1.41 -23.61
N ARG A 366 10.87 0.75 -23.35
CA ARG A 366 10.05 0.10 -24.40
C ARG A 366 9.17 1.08 -25.17
N ASP A 367 8.80 2.21 -24.57
CA ASP A 367 8.13 3.33 -25.24
C ASP A 367 8.84 4.66 -24.92
N PRO A 368 9.85 5.03 -25.73
CA PRO A 368 10.59 6.29 -25.58
C PRO A 368 9.75 7.56 -25.76
N GLU A 369 8.53 7.46 -26.31
CA GLU A 369 7.62 8.60 -26.52
C GLU A 369 6.83 8.96 -25.23
N ILE A 370 6.94 8.16 -24.17
CA ILE A 370 6.43 8.53 -22.85
C ILE A 370 7.15 9.80 -22.38
N ALA A 371 6.40 10.83 -22.01
CA ALA A 371 6.93 12.16 -21.70
C ALA A 371 7.69 12.24 -20.38
N GLY A 372 7.45 11.30 -19.45
CA GLY A 372 8.13 11.24 -18.16
C GLY A 372 7.60 10.13 -17.27
N LEU A 373 8.36 9.80 -16.23
CA LEU A 373 8.04 8.76 -15.27
C LEU A 373 7.91 9.33 -13.85
N ILE A 374 6.95 8.82 -13.08
CA ILE A 374 6.72 9.18 -11.67
C ILE A 374 6.83 7.90 -10.85
N LEU A 375 7.77 7.89 -9.91
CA LEU A 375 8.16 6.71 -9.16
C LEU A 375 7.78 6.89 -7.68
N LEU A 376 6.69 6.25 -7.27
CA LEU A 376 6.24 6.23 -5.88
C LEU A 376 6.79 5.00 -5.16
N ALA A 377 7.58 5.21 -4.10
CA ALA A 377 8.17 4.16 -3.28
C ALA A 377 8.83 3.06 -4.13
N ALA A 378 9.83 3.42 -4.94
CA ALA A 378 10.41 2.52 -5.94
C ALA A 378 11.53 1.64 -5.36
N PRO A 379 11.39 0.31 -5.35
CA PRO A 379 12.51 -0.60 -5.16
C PRO A 379 13.66 -0.27 -6.13
N ALA A 380 14.86 -0.13 -5.58
CA ALA A 380 16.08 -0.01 -6.39
C ALA A 380 16.86 -1.34 -6.44
N ARG A 381 16.46 -2.31 -5.61
CA ARG A 381 17.12 -3.59 -5.39
C ARG A 381 16.22 -4.77 -5.78
N PRO A 382 16.78 -5.98 -5.94
CA PRO A 382 15.99 -7.17 -6.24
C PRO A 382 14.88 -7.42 -5.22
N VAL A 383 13.65 -7.61 -5.71
CA VAL A 383 12.46 -7.78 -4.85
C VAL A 383 12.58 -8.99 -3.92
N LEU A 384 13.30 -10.04 -4.31
CA LEU A 384 13.51 -11.21 -3.46
C LEU A 384 14.33 -10.87 -2.20
N ASP A 385 15.29 -9.95 -2.29
CA ASP A 385 16.03 -9.50 -1.10
C ASP A 385 15.13 -8.65 -0.20
N LEU A 386 14.32 -7.78 -0.81
CA LEU A 386 13.33 -6.96 -0.09
C LEU A 386 12.30 -7.82 0.61
N LEU A 387 11.87 -8.94 0.02
CA LEU A 387 10.87 -9.82 0.61
C LEU A 387 11.34 -10.40 1.94
N ILE A 388 12.61 -10.81 2.04
CA ILE A 388 13.21 -11.28 3.29
C ILE A 388 13.29 -10.12 4.30
N GLU A 389 13.76 -8.96 3.84
CA GLU A 389 13.92 -7.76 4.68
C GLU A 389 12.59 -7.27 5.27
N GLN A 390 11.54 -7.27 4.46
CA GLN A 390 10.17 -6.95 4.85
C GLN A 390 9.64 -7.91 5.90
N ASN A 391 9.80 -9.22 5.71
CA ASN A 391 9.33 -10.21 6.69
C ASN A 391 10.05 -10.06 8.04
N ARG A 392 11.37 -9.79 8.03
CA ARG A 392 12.13 -9.50 9.25
C ARG A 392 11.63 -8.25 9.96
N ARG A 393 11.33 -7.18 9.22
CA ARG A 393 10.77 -5.95 9.80
C ARG A 393 9.39 -6.20 10.39
N ILE A 394 8.50 -6.84 9.64
CA ILE A 394 7.14 -7.15 10.06
C ILE A 394 7.15 -7.95 11.36
N ALA A 395 8.03 -8.95 11.48
CA ALA A 395 8.12 -9.76 12.68
C ALA A 395 8.40 -8.93 13.95
N VAL A 396 9.26 -7.91 13.86
CA VAL A 396 9.59 -7.05 15.01
C VAL A 396 8.64 -5.87 15.22
N LEU A 397 7.63 -5.66 14.36
CA LEU A 397 6.73 -4.50 14.47
C LEU A 397 5.90 -4.51 15.75
N ASN A 398 5.58 -5.69 16.28
CA ASN A 398 4.66 -5.83 17.40
C ASN A 398 5.32 -5.54 18.76
N ASP A 399 6.36 -6.27 19.10
CA ASP A 399 7.01 -6.24 20.41
C ASP A 399 8.53 -6.03 20.34
N GLY A 400 9.05 -5.72 19.14
CA GLY A 400 10.49 -5.61 18.88
C GLY A 400 11.23 -6.94 18.84
N LYS A 401 10.53 -8.08 18.90
CA LYS A 401 11.11 -9.43 18.90
C LYS A 401 10.63 -10.21 17.69
N THR A 402 11.29 -11.33 17.43
CA THR A 402 10.89 -12.28 16.40
C THR A 402 10.74 -13.63 17.08
N SER A 403 9.55 -14.23 16.97
CA SER A 403 9.26 -15.55 17.51
C SER A 403 9.99 -16.65 16.73
N ASP A 404 10.14 -17.82 17.33
CA ASP A 404 10.74 -18.98 16.65
C ASP A 404 9.97 -19.38 15.39
N ALA A 405 8.64 -19.24 15.40
CA ALA A 405 7.79 -19.52 14.25
C ALA A 405 8.03 -18.53 13.10
N GLU A 406 8.16 -17.23 13.40
CA GLU A 406 8.49 -16.21 12.41
C GLU A 406 9.90 -16.40 11.86
N ASN A 407 10.89 -16.70 12.71
CA ASN A 407 12.25 -17.04 12.28
C ASN A 407 12.24 -18.25 11.34
N ALA A 408 11.53 -19.32 11.70
CA ALA A 408 11.42 -20.51 10.85
C ALA A 408 10.75 -20.20 9.50
N ALA A 409 9.73 -19.33 9.47
CA ALA A 409 9.08 -18.88 8.24
C ALA A 409 10.03 -18.05 7.36
N ILE A 410 10.80 -17.14 7.96
CA ILE A 410 11.81 -16.32 7.27
C ILE A 410 12.92 -17.20 6.68
N GLU A 411 13.40 -18.20 7.42
CA GLU A 411 14.40 -19.15 6.92
C GLU A 411 13.85 -20.05 5.80
N LYS A 412 12.58 -20.49 5.91
CA LYS A 412 11.90 -21.22 4.82
C LYS A 412 11.83 -20.35 3.56
N LEU A 413 11.46 -19.09 3.70
CA LEU A 413 11.41 -18.11 2.60
C LEU A 413 12.79 -17.92 1.97
N ALA A 414 13.84 -17.73 2.78
CA ALA A 414 15.20 -17.59 2.30
C ALA A 414 15.68 -18.83 1.52
N ALA A 415 15.36 -20.04 2.01
CA ALA A 415 15.68 -21.28 1.32
C ALA A 415 14.93 -21.43 -0.02
N ALA A 416 13.65 -21.04 -0.07
CA ALA A 416 12.87 -21.01 -1.31
C ALA A 416 13.46 -20.04 -2.34
N ILE A 417 13.83 -18.84 -1.91
CA ILE A 417 14.50 -17.84 -2.76
C ILE A 417 15.83 -18.38 -3.29
N ALA A 418 16.66 -18.99 -2.44
CA ALA A 418 17.91 -19.62 -2.86
C ALA A 418 17.69 -20.74 -3.88
N ALA A 419 16.63 -21.54 -3.73
CA ALA A 419 16.25 -22.57 -4.68
C ALA A 419 15.90 -21.98 -6.06
N ILE A 420 15.08 -20.92 -6.09
CA ILE A 420 14.67 -20.22 -7.31
C ILE A 420 15.89 -19.64 -8.03
N ARG A 421 16.80 -18.97 -7.31
CA ARG A 421 18.05 -18.42 -7.86
C ARG A 421 19.00 -19.51 -8.39
N ALA A 422 18.95 -20.71 -7.81
CA ALA A 422 19.66 -21.88 -8.32
C ALA A 422 18.97 -22.57 -9.52
N GLY A 423 17.89 -21.99 -10.06
CA GLY A 423 17.18 -22.51 -11.22
C GLY A 423 16.22 -23.66 -10.92
N ARG A 424 15.87 -23.89 -9.64
CA ARG A 424 14.89 -24.91 -9.26
C ARG A 424 13.48 -24.33 -9.30
N ASP A 425 12.56 -25.11 -9.86
CA ASP A 425 11.14 -24.85 -9.72
C ASP A 425 10.63 -25.34 -8.36
N LEU A 426 9.61 -24.67 -7.84
CA LEU A 426 8.98 -24.98 -6.56
C LEU A 426 7.47 -25.17 -6.78
N PRO A 427 6.83 -26.10 -6.04
CA PRO A 427 5.37 -26.13 -5.95
C PRO A 427 4.85 -24.77 -5.47
N ALA A 428 3.69 -24.33 -5.97
CA ALA A 428 3.12 -23.03 -5.61
C ALA A 428 3.00 -22.84 -4.08
N ALA A 429 2.66 -23.89 -3.33
CA ALA A 429 2.56 -23.86 -1.87
C ALA A 429 3.89 -23.57 -1.13
N ASP A 430 5.03 -23.84 -1.78
CA ASP A 430 6.36 -23.58 -1.23
C ASP A 430 7.06 -22.39 -1.89
N ALA A 431 6.49 -21.88 -2.99
CA ALA A 431 7.01 -20.71 -3.67
C ALA A 431 6.58 -19.43 -2.94
N PRO A 432 7.44 -18.39 -2.88
CA PRO A 432 7.08 -17.14 -2.24
C PRO A 432 5.80 -16.56 -2.87
N LEU A 433 4.81 -16.24 -2.02
CA LEU A 433 3.51 -15.69 -2.40
C LEU A 433 2.74 -16.52 -3.46
N GLY A 434 3.02 -17.81 -3.59
CA GLY A 434 2.34 -18.67 -4.57
C GLY A 434 2.78 -18.47 -6.02
N GLN A 435 3.75 -17.58 -6.29
CA GLN A 435 4.17 -17.25 -7.65
C GLN A 435 5.21 -18.24 -8.18
N SER A 436 5.17 -18.49 -9.49
CA SER A 436 6.09 -19.44 -10.12
C SER A 436 7.56 -19.01 -10.00
N ALA A 437 8.48 -19.97 -10.01
CA ALA A 437 9.91 -19.68 -10.05
C ALA A 437 10.30 -18.87 -11.30
N ALA A 438 9.59 -19.06 -12.42
CA ALA A 438 9.77 -18.27 -13.63
C ALA A 438 9.40 -16.79 -13.43
N TYR A 439 8.27 -16.51 -12.77
CA TYR A 439 7.88 -15.14 -12.39
C TYR A 439 8.95 -14.51 -11.50
N TRP A 440 9.38 -15.20 -10.44
CA TRP A 440 10.39 -14.69 -9.53
C TRP A 440 11.75 -14.44 -10.20
N ARG A 441 12.22 -15.36 -11.05
CA ARG A 441 13.44 -15.15 -11.84
C ARG A 441 13.30 -13.96 -12.79
N SER A 442 12.11 -13.73 -13.35
CA SER A 442 11.89 -12.60 -14.26
C SER A 442 12.01 -11.24 -13.58
N ILE A 443 11.55 -11.10 -12.34
CA ILE A 443 11.66 -9.86 -11.56
C ILE A 443 13.03 -9.72 -10.88
N ASP A 444 13.64 -10.82 -10.44
CA ASP A 444 14.99 -10.81 -9.82
C ASP A 444 16.08 -10.39 -10.82
N ALA A 445 15.84 -10.59 -12.11
CA ALA A 445 16.74 -10.16 -13.19
C ALA A 445 16.63 -8.67 -13.56
N VAL A 446 15.71 -7.91 -12.94
CA VAL A 446 15.51 -6.49 -13.23
C VAL A 446 16.51 -5.66 -12.42
N ASP A 447 17.31 -4.84 -13.10
CA ASP A 447 18.12 -3.78 -12.49
C ASP A 447 17.49 -2.41 -12.82
N PRO A 448 16.59 -1.89 -11.98
CA PRO A 448 15.81 -0.71 -12.30
C PRO A 448 16.68 0.56 -12.38
N VAL A 449 17.77 0.63 -11.62
CA VAL A 449 18.70 1.77 -11.62
C VAL A 449 19.55 1.76 -12.88
N ALA A 450 20.06 0.60 -13.30
CA ALA A 450 20.79 0.48 -14.56
C ALA A 450 19.89 0.80 -15.77
N GLU A 451 18.63 0.35 -15.75
CA GLU A 451 17.66 0.67 -16.81
C GLU A 451 17.32 2.16 -16.83
N ALA A 452 17.15 2.81 -15.68
CA ALA A 452 16.92 4.25 -15.60
C ALA A 452 18.08 5.08 -16.19
N ARG A 453 19.33 4.63 -16.03
CA ARG A 453 20.50 5.28 -16.64
C ARG A 453 20.55 5.19 -18.17
N GLN A 454 19.76 4.30 -18.77
CA GLN A 454 19.73 4.09 -20.23
C GLN A 454 18.68 4.95 -20.94
N ILE A 455 17.84 5.67 -20.19
CA ILE A 455 16.72 6.44 -20.75
C ILE A 455 16.88 7.94 -20.49
N ALA A 456 16.29 8.76 -21.36
CA ALA A 456 16.39 10.22 -21.29
C ALA A 456 15.14 10.89 -20.70
N GLN A 457 14.06 10.13 -20.51
CA GLN A 457 12.82 10.66 -19.93
C GLN A 457 13.08 11.31 -18.55
N PRO A 458 12.45 12.47 -18.26
CA PRO A 458 12.49 13.04 -16.92
C PRO A 458 11.79 12.11 -15.92
N MET A 459 12.36 11.99 -14.72
CA MET A 459 11.87 11.12 -13.66
C MET A 459 11.64 11.92 -12.38
N LEU A 460 10.45 11.79 -11.79
CA LEU A 460 10.12 12.29 -10.45
C LEU A 460 10.10 11.12 -9.48
N PHE A 461 10.88 11.20 -8.41
CA PHE A 461 10.90 10.18 -7.35
C PHE A 461 10.26 10.70 -6.08
N LEU A 462 9.38 9.91 -5.47
CA LEU A 462 8.67 10.24 -4.23
C LEU A 462 8.77 9.05 -3.27
N GLN A 463 9.40 9.27 -2.11
CA GLN A 463 9.67 8.23 -1.10
C GLN A 463 9.15 8.67 0.27
N GLY A 464 8.46 7.76 0.96
CA GLY A 464 8.12 7.94 2.37
C GLY A 464 9.32 7.65 3.26
N GLY A 465 9.75 8.61 4.08
CA GLY A 465 10.92 8.44 4.97
C GLY A 465 10.74 7.43 6.11
N ARG A 466 9.52 6.92 6.31
CA ARG A 466 9.17 5.87 7.29
C ARG A 466 8.63 4.60 6.63
N ASP A 467 8.82 4.47 5.33
CA ASP A 467 8.40 3.29 4.59
C ASP A 467 9.18 2.06 5.07
N ILE A 468 8.44 1.01 5.43
CA ILE A 468 9.00 -0.27 5.90
C ILE A 468 9.11 -1.31 4.78
N GLN A 469 8.45 -1.07 3.65
CA GLN A 469 8.43 -1.94 2.48
C GLN A 469 9.53 -1.59 1.49
N VAL A 470 9.74 -0.31 1.25
CA VAL A 470 10.82 0.23 0.41
C VAL A 470 11.61 1.22 1.24
N VAL A 471 12.82 0.85 1.62
CA VAL A 471 13.53 1.54 2.69
C VAL A 471 14.55 2.53 2.18
N ASP A 472 15.18 3.28 3.09
CA ASP A 472 16.15 4.29 2.73
C ASP A 472 17.28 3.73 1.84
N ALA A 473 17.68 2.46 2.00
CA ALA A 473 18.65 1.83 1.12
C ALA A 473 18.23 1.86 -0.37
N ASP A 474 16.95 1.70 -0.68
CA ASP A 474 16.42 1.82 -2.04
C ASP A 474 16.41 3.27 -2.52
N TRP A 475 16.06 4.21 -1.65
CA TRP A 475 16.15 5.65 -1.93
C TRP A 475 17.58 6.11 -2.22
N GLN A 476 18.56 5.64 -1.45
CA GLN A 476 19.97 5.91 -1.72
C GLN A 476 20.45 5.24 -3.01
N GLY A 477 19.85 4.11 -3.42
CA GLY A 477 20.15 3.47 -4.70
C GLY A 477 19.73 4.32 -5.91
N TRP A 478 18.67 5.12 -5.76
CA TRP A 478 18.19 6.02 -6.81
C TRP A 478 18.97 7.34 -6.92
N LYS A 479 19.59 7.81 -5.83
CA LYS A 479 20.44 9.00 -5.84
C LYS A 479 21.81 8.74 -6.44
#